data_AF-A0A9D4S7X8-F1
#
_entry.id   AF-A0A9D4S7X8-F1
#
_cell.length_a   1.000
_cell.length_b   1.000
_cell.length_c   1.000
_cell.angle_alpha   90.00
_cell.angle_beta   90.00
_cell.angle_gamma   90.00
#
_symmetry.space_group_name_H-M   'P 1'
#
loop_
_entity.id
_entity.type
_entity.pdbx_description
1 polymer ?
#
loop_
_entity_poly.entity_id
_entity_poly.type
_entity_poly.pdbx_seq_one_letter_code
_entity_poly.pdbx_strand_id
1 'polypeptide(L)' 'MPPYVTSPTRFTRHLHPLSFRLIPTPSNYYTFSFYPATIILWNSLPANIVQAPTLDQFRQRMTKLDHSF' A
#
# COMPACT_ATOMS: atom_id res chain seq x y z
N MET A 1 6.28 -10.59 -9.73
CA MET A 1 6.56 -9.41 -8.87
C MET A 1 8.08 -9.23 -8.80
N PRO A 2 8.63 -8.00 -8.73
CA PRO A 2 10.07 -7.82 -8.58
C PRO A 2 10.58 -8.48 -7.29
N PRO A 3 11.76 -9.11 -7.28
CA PRO A 3 12.24 -9.92 -6.15
C PRO A 3 12.49 -9.13 -4.86
N TYR A 4 12.63 -7.81 -4.97
CA TYR A 4 12.82 -6.92 -3.82
C TYR A 4 11.50 -6.53 -3.14
N VAL A 5 10.33 -6.80 -3.74
CA VAL A 5 9.06 -6.53 -3.05
C VAL A 5 8.65 -7.77 -2.27
N THR A 6 8.76 -7.67 -0.95
CA THR A 6 8.51 -8.77 -0.02
C THR A 6 7.36 -8.45 0.93
N SER A 7 6.70 -9.48 1.44
CA SER A 7 5.67 -9.31 2.47
C SER A 7 6.30 -8.91 3.82
N PRO A 8 5.60 -8.14 4.66
CA PRO A 8 6.02 -7.86 6.01
C PRO A 8 6.22 -9.16 6.79
N THR A 9 7.34 -9.27 7.51
CA THR A 9 7.61 -10.40 8.43
C THR A 9 6.92 -10.24 9.78
N ARG A 10 6.47 -9.02 10.11
CA ARG A 10 5.77 -8.71 11.36
C ARG A 10 4.49 -7.94 11.05
N PHE A 11 3.35 -8.53 11.39
CA PHE A 11 2.06 -7.86 11.33
C PHE A 11 1.89 -6.96 12.55
N THR A 12 1.45 -5.72 12.31
CA THR A 12 1.08 -4.76 13.35
C THR A 12 -0.39 -4.39 13.17
N ARG A 13 -1.00 -3.78 14.19
CA ARG A 13 -2.41 -3.32 14.12
C ARG A 13 -2.67 -2.32 12.99
N HIS A 14 -1.62 -1.70 12.45
CA HIS A 14 -1.70 -0.72 11.37
C HIS A 14 -1.42 -1.32 9.98
N LEU A 15 -1.14 -2.62 9.90
CA LEU A 15 -0.86 -3.30 8.63
C LEU A 15 -2.01 -4.24 8.25
N HIS A 16 -2.32 -4.28 6.96
CA HIS A 16 -3.30 -5.22 6.41
C HIS A 16 -2.57 -6.45 5.80
N PRO A 17 -3.28 -7.57 5.56
CA PRO A 17 -2.66 -8.81 5.10
C PRO A 17 -1.92 -8.71 3.74
N LEU A 18 -2.27 -7.70 2.95
CA LEU A 18 -1.73 -7.44 1.61
C LEU A 18 -0.72 -6.29 1.59
N SER A 19 -0.23 -5.86 2.75
CA SER A 19 0.80 -4.82 2.83
C SER A 19 2.14 -5.33 2.28
N PHE A 20 3.01 -4.41 1.87
CA PHE A 20 4.38 -4.70 1.42
C PHE A 20 5.42 -4.17 2.40
N ARG A 21 6.57 -4.83 2.47
CA ARG A 21 7.71 -4.34 3.23
C ARG A 21 8.30 -3.13 2.53
N LEU A 22 8.36 -2.01 3.27
CA LEU A 22 9.10 -0.83 2.84
C LEU A 22 10.60 -1.12 2.92
N ILE A 23 11.31 -1.00 1.80
CA ILE A 23 12.78 -1.02 1.81
C ILE A 23 13.25 0.43 1.95
N PRO A 24 13.98 0.78 3.02
CA PRO A 24 14.55 2.11 3.13
C PRO A 24 15.61 2.28 2.04
N THR A 25 15.40 3.24 1.16
CA THR A 25 16.37 3.64 0.14
C THR A 25 17.08 4.90 0.64
N PRO A 26 18.26 4.79 1.28
CA PRO A 26 18.97 5.95 1.83
C PRO A 26 19.51 6.88 0.73
N SER A 27 19.58 6.40 -0.51
CA SER A 27 20.04 7.17 -1.66
C SER A 27 18.88 7.90 -2.32
N ASN A 28 19.12 9.16 -2.70
CA ASN A 28 18.18 10.02 -3.44
C ASN A 28 17.79 9.44 -4.82
N TYR A 29 18.39 8.31 -5.21
CA TYR A 29 18.11 7.59 -6.46
C TYR A 29 16.61 7.35 -6.74
N TYR A 30 15.80 7.28 -5.68
CA TYR A 30 14.36 7.08 -5.77
C TYR A 30 13.51 8.31 -5.41
N THR A 31 14.10 9.48 -5.18
CA THR A 31 13.42 10.66 -4.62
C THR A 31 12.33 11.27 -5.51
N PHE A 32 12.19 10.83 -6.76
CA PHE A 32 11.06 11.17 -7.63
C PHE A 32 10.47 9.94 -8.34
N SER A 33 10.80 8.76 -7.84
CA SER A 33 10.28 7.50 -8.36
C SER A 33 8.96 7.15 -7.68
N PHE A 34 8.08 6.45 -8.38
CA PHE A 34 6.85 5.89 -7.79
C PHE A 34 7.15 4.95 -6.61
N TYR A 35 8.31 4.31 -6.63
CA TYR A 35 8.86 3.57 -5.50
C TYR A 35 9.77 4.49 -4.67
N PRO A 36 9.71 4.51 -3.32
CA PRO A 36 8.92 3.67 -2.43
C PRO A 36 7.58 4.29 -1.98
N ALA A 37 7.25 5.50 -2.44
CA ALA A 37 6.07 6.26 -2.01
C ALA A 37 4.74 5.50 -2.20
N THR A 38 4.60 4.76 -3.30
CA THR A 38 3.38 3.98 -3.59
C THR A 38 3.16 2.86 -2.57
N ILE A 39 4.22 2.27 -2.01
CA ILE A 39 4.12 1.24 -0.97
C ILE A 39 3.58 1.85 0.33
N ILE A 40 4.00 3.08 0.66
CA ILE A 40 3.50 3.79 1.84
C ILE A 40 1.99 4.04 1.69
N LEU A 41 1.57 4.57 0.53
CA LEU A 41 0.16 4.80 0.22
C LEU A 41 -0.63 3.50 0.28
N TRP A 42 -0.17 2.45 -0.38
CA TRP A 42 -0.82 1.14 -0.37
C TRP A 42 -1.00 0.59 1.05
N ASN A 43 0.06 0.61 1.87
CA ASN A 43 0.02 0.11 3.24
C ASN A 43 -0.89 0.93 4.17
N SER A 44 -1.12 2.20 3.86
CA SER A 44 -2.04 3.06 4.62
C SER A 44 -3.51 2.78 4.31
N LEU A 45 -3.81 2.01 3.26
CA LEU A 45 -5.18 1.70 2.89
C LEU A 45 -5.84 0.76 3.93
N PRO A 46 -7.09 1.03 4.32
CA PRO A 46 -7.86 0.13 5.15
C PRO A 46 -8.03 -1.26 4.52
N ALA A 47 -7.96 -2.31 5.36
CA ALA A 47 -8.03 -3.70 4.90
C ALA A 47 -9.32 -4.00 4.10
N ASN A 48 -10.45 -3.37 4.47
CA ASN A 48 -11.71 -3.55 3.75
C ASN A 48 -11.65 -3.04 2.31
N ILE A 49 -10.76 -2.10 1.97
CA ILE A 49 -10.61 -1.61 0.59
C ILE A 49 -9.70 -2.54 -0.18
N VAL A 50 -8.58 -2.90 0.42
CA VAL A 50 -7.56 -3.73 -0.22
C VAL A 50 -8.07 -5.15 -0.50
N GLN A 51 -8.99 -5.66 0.32
CA GLN A 51 -9.64 -6.96 0.14
C GLN A 51 -10.84 -6.92 -0.82
N ALA A 52 -11.03 -5.85 -1.59
CA ALA A 52 -12.06 -5.82 -2.62
C ALA A 52 -11.79 -6.91 -3.67
N PRO A 53 -12.79 -7.77 -3.99
CA PRO A 53 -12.60 -8.91 -4.89
C PRO A 53 -12.48 -8.48 -6.36
N THR A 54 -12.98 -7.29 -6.71
CA THR A 54 -12.92 -6.74 -8.06
C THR A 54 -12.40 -5.32 -8.06
N LEU A 55 -11.81 -4.92 -9.18
CA LEU A 55 -11.22 -3.61 -9.35
C LEU A 55 -12.26 -2.47 -9.30
N ASP A 56 -13.49 -2.71 -9.76
CA ASP A 56 -14.56 -1.73 -9.65
C ASP A 56 -15.03 -1.54 -8.20
N GLN A 57 -15.09 -2.62 -7.41
CA GLN A 57 -15.38 -2.50 -5.98
C GLN A 57 -14.27 -1.77 -5.23
N PHE A 58 -13.01 -2.02 -5.61
CA PHE A 58 -11.87 -1.28 -5.06
C PHE A 58 -12.02 0.22 -5.30
N ARG A 59 -12.25 0.63 -6.56
CA ARG A 59 -12.47 2.03 -6.94
C ARG A 59 -13.61 2.66 -6.14
N GLN A 60 -14.76 1.99 -6.08
CA GLN A 60 -15.92 2.50 -5.36
C GLN A 60 -15.65 2.67 -3.85
N ARG A 61 -14.93 1.73 -3.23
CA ARG A 61 -14.56 1.83 -1.81
C ARG A 61 -13.54 2.95 -1.56
N MET A 62 -12.60 3.16 -2.49
CA MET A 62 -11.63 4.24 -2.43
C MET A 62 -12.30 5.62 -2.52
N THR A 63 -13.23 5.82 -3.47
CA THR A 63 -13.98 7.09 -3.59
C THR A 63 -14.76 7.42 -2.32
N LYS A 64 -15.31 6.42 -1.63
CA LYS A 64 -16.02 6.63 -0.35
C LYS A 64 -15.11 7.12 0.78
N LEU A 65 -13.81 6.81 0.78
CA LEU A 65 -12.87 7.37 1.77
C LEU A 65 -12.63 8.86 1.55
N ASP A 66 -12.54 9.29 0.30
CA ASP A 66 -12.18 10.67 -0.06
C ASP A 66 -13.25 11.68 0.39
N HIS A 67 -14.51 11.24 0.49
CA HIS A 67 -15.64 12.06 0.93
C HIS A 67 -15.79 12.18 2.46
N SER A 68 -14.84 11.69 3.26
CA SER A 68 -14.91 11.66 4.73
C SER A 68 -13.94 12.64 5.44
N PHE A 69 -13.39 13.62 4.71
CA PHE A 69 -12.51 14.66 5.25
C PHE A 69 -13.15 16.05 5.16
#